data_AF-A0A3D4B301-F1
#
_entry.id   AF-A0A3D4B301-F1
#
_cell.length_a   1.000
_cell.length_b   1.000
_cell.length_c   1.000
_cell.angle_alpha   90.00
_cell.angle_beta   90.00
_cell.angle_gamma   90.00
#
_symmetry.space_group_name_H-M   'P 1'
#
loop_
_entity.id
_entity.type
_entity.pdbx_description
1 polymer ?
#
loop_
_entity_poly.entity_id
_entity_poly.type
_entity_poly.pdbx_seq_one_letter_code
_entity_poly.pdbx_strand_id
1 'polypeptide(L)'
;GYPASDVSLRNINDNTYTIVDTTGDENQVIGSIDEIGAFTQTHTEAVYLHDAETYFVDNLDLAQRIAYIRKADVDYYTQSITEANIRVDQE
;
A
#
# COMPACT_ATOMS: atom_id res chain seq x y z
N GLY A 1 38.55 9.11 -8.46
CA GLY A 1 37.12 8.93 -8.75
C GLY A 1 36.71 7.60 -8.17
N TYR A 2 35.71 7.59 -7.31
CA TYR A 2 35.19 6.39 -6.66
C TYR A 2 34.24 5.66 -7.64
N PRO A 3 34.58 4.44 -8.12
CA PRO A 3 33.74 3.70 -9.06
C PRO A 3 32.74 2.76 -8.34
N ALA A 4 32.44 3.04 -7.08
CA ALA A 4 31.67 2.15 -6.20
C ALA A 4 30.16 2.47 -6.14
N SER A 5 29.65 3.33 -7.01
CA SER A 5 28.21 3.67 -7.03
C SER A 5 27.42 2.99 -8.15
N ASP A 6 28.08 2.26 -9.05
CA ASP A 6 27.42 1.78 -10.29
C ASP A 6 27.07 0.28 -10.29
N VAL A 7 27.33 -0.43 -9.19
CA VAL A 7 26.95 -1.84 -9.08
C VAL A 7 26.28 -2.11 -7.73
N SER A 8 24.98 -1.81 -7.67
CA SER A 8 24.12 -2.35 -6.63
C SER A 8 23.79 -3.80 -6.98
N LEU A 9 24.38 -4.76 -6.24
CA LEU A 9 24.08 -6.20 -6.36
C LEU A 9 22.68 -6.57 -5.81
N ARG A 10 21.90 -5.59 -5.35
CA ARG A 10 20.46 -5.73 -5.08
C ARG A 10 19.69 -5.28 -6.31
N ASN A 11 19.55 -6.21 -7.25
CA ASN A 11 18.72 -6.05 -8.44
C ASN A 11 17.22 -6.22 -8.09
N ILE A 12 16.79 -5.50 -7.06
CA ILE A 12 15.41 -5.23 -6.66
C ILE A 12 15.52 -3.77 -6.23
N ASN A 13 15.01 -2.85 -7.05
CA ASN A 13 14.96 -1.45 -6.67
C ASN A 13 14.37 -1.35 -5.26
N ASP A 14 15.06 -0.68 -4.33
CA ASP A 14 14.52 -0.24 -3.04
C ASP A 14 13.45 0.86 -3.30
N ASN A 15 12.44 0.53 -4.12
CA ASN A 15 11.28 1.38 -4.32
C ASN A 15 10.39 1.18 -3.10
N THR A 16 10.55 2.05 -2.12
CA THR A 16 9.69 2.09 -0.94
C THR A 16 8.62 3.17 -1.12
N TYR A 17 7.41 2.85 -0.67
CA TYR A 17 6.27 3.75 -0.59
C TYR A 17 6.06 4.17 0.86
N THR A 18 5.75 5.44 1.08
CA THR A 18 5.42 5.96 2.41
C THR A 18 3.91 5.85 2.65
N ILE A 19 3.52 5.36 3.82
CA ILE A 19 2.13 5.24 4.22
C ILE A 19 1.78 6.45 5.10
N VAL A 20 0.85 7.27 4.63
CA VAL A 20 0.41 8.51 5.27
C VAL A 20 -1.05 8.39 5.67
N ASP A 21 -1.29 8.43 6.97
CA ASP A 21 -2.62 8.56 7.56
C ASP A 21 -3.12 10.01 7.43
N THR A 22 -4.32 10.17 6.89
CA THR A 22 -5.02 11.42 6.61
C THR A 22 -6.34 11.54 7.39
N THR A 23 -6.53 10.73 8.45
CA THR A 23 -7.76 10.72 9.27
C THR A 23 -7.99 12.01 10.04
N GLY A 24 -6.92 12.60 10.59
CA GLY A 24 -6.99 13.77 11.44
C GLY A 24 -6.86 15.09 10.67
N ASP A 25 -6.75 16.20 11.40
CA ASP A 25 -6.43 17.51 10.82
C ASP A 25 -5.01 17.58 10.24
N GLU A 26 -4.13 16.64 10.61
CA GLU A 26 -2.73 16.58 10.19
C GLU A 26 -2.42 15.22 9.53
N ASN A 27 -1.62 15.27 8.45
CA ASN A 27 -1.11 14.07 7.79
C ASN A 27 0.00 13.44 8.64
N GLN A 28 -0.17 12.18 9.03
CA GLN A 28 0.80 11.44 9.85
C GLN A 28 1.41 10.29 9.06
N VAL A 29 2.74 10.19 9.03
CA VAL A 29 3.41 9.00 8.49
C VAL A 29 3.30 7.87 9.51
N ILE A 30 2.65 6.77 9.15
CA ILE A 30 2.51 5.60 10.02
C ILE A 30 3.47 4.47 9.65
N GLY A 31 4.06 4.52 8.46
CA GLY A 31 4.98 3.48 8.02
C GLY A 31 5.49 3.64 6.61
N SER A 32 6.19 2.61 6.16
CA SER A 32 6.73 2.50 4.81
C SER A 32 6.69 1.05 4.36
N ILE A 33 6.38 0.81 3.10
CA ILE A 33 6.23 -0.53 2.52
C ILE A 33 6.99 -0.61 1.19
N ASP A 34 7.49 -1.78 0.82
CA ASP A 34 8.10 -1.99 -0.49
C ASP A 34 7.07 -1.87 -1.62
N GLU A 35 7.53 -1.66 -2.85
CA GLU A 35 6.69 -1.51 -4.04
C GLU A 35 5.74 -2.69 -4.29
N ILE A 36 6.19 -3.92 -4.05
CA ILE A 36 5.35 -5.12 -4.24
C ILE A 36 4.27 -5.13 -3.15
N GLY A 37 4.64 -4.84 -1.91
CA GLY A 37 3.71 -4.64 -0.81
C GLY A 37 2.72 -3.50 -1.08
N ALA A 38 3.16 -2.40 -1.68
CA ALA A 38 2.31 -1.26 -1.99
C ALA A 38 1.19 -1.62 -2.98
N PHE A 39 1.53 -2.39 -4.03
CA PHE A 39 0.54 -2.82 -5.03
C PHE A 39 -0.40 -3.91 -4.52
N THR A 40 0.05 -4.73 -3.58
CA THR A 40 -0.75 -5.86 -3.07
C THR A 40 -1.61 -5.46 -1.87
N GLN A 41 -1.08 -4.66 -0.94
CA GLN A 41 -1.69 -4.34 0.35
C GLN A 41 -2.22 -2.91 0.44
N THR A 42 -1.67 -1.97 -0.35
CA THR A 42 -2.08 -0.55 -0.32
C THR A 42 -2.48 -0.03 -1.69
N HIS A 43 -3.13 -0.85 -2.51
CA HIS A 43 -3.77 -0.36 -3.73
C HIS A 43 -5.03 0.45 -3.37
N THR A 44 -5.46 1.32 -4.27
CA THR A 44 -6.69 2.12 -4.10
C THR A 44 -7.88 1.22 -3.75
N GLU A 45 -8.67 1.61 -2.75
CA GLU A 45 -9.79 0.83 -2.16
C GLU A 45 -9.39 -0.42 -1.36
N ALA A 46 -8.10 -0.67 -1.15
CA ALA A 46 -7.65 -1.72 -0.26
C ALA A 46 -7.91 -1.36 1.21
N VAL A 47 -8.04 -2.41 2.03
CA VAL A 47 -8.08 -2.30 3.49
C VAL A 47 -6.73 -2.73 4.04
N TYR A 48 -5.99 -1.79 4.59
CA TYR A 48 -4.70 -1.99 5.23
C TYR A 48 -4.88 -2.20 6.74
N LEU A 49 -4.31 -3.26 7.30
CA LEU A 49 -4.35 -3.56 8.73
C LEU A 49 -2.98 -3.25 9.35
N HIS A 50 -2.94 -2.37 10.34
CA HIS A 50 -1.72 -1.97 11.05
C HIS A 50 -2.00 -1.90 12.55
N ASP A 51 -1.23 -2.62 13.36
CA ASP A 51 -1.38 -2.66 14.84
C ASP A 51 -2.83 -2.91 15.34
N ALA A 52 -3.54 -3.84 14.69
CA ALA A 52 -4.94 -4.17 14.94
C ALA A 52 -5.94 -3.02 14.64
N GLU A 53 -5.48 -1.94 14.02
CA GLU A 53 -6.30 -0.87 13.49
C GLU A 53 -6.47 -1.03 11.98
N THR A 54 -7.69 -0.75 11.51
CA THR A 54 -8.06 -0.90 10.12
C THR A 54 -8.03 0.47 9.44
N TYR A 55 -7.34 0.53 8.30
CA TYR A 55 -7.21 1.72 7.48
C TYR A 55 -7.73 1.44 6.08
N PHE A 56 -8.50 2.36 5.54
CA PHE A 56 -8.92 2.37 4.15
C PHE A 56 -7.91 3.15 3.32
N VAL A 57 -7.52 2.61 2.18
CA VAL A 57 -6.57 3.25 1.27
C VAL A 57 -7.36 4.12 0.28
N ASP A 58 -7.30 5.44 0.47
CA ASP A 58 -7.98 6.39 -0.41
C ASP A 58 -7.26 6.53 -1.75
N ASN A 59 -5.92 6.53 -1.74
CA ASN A 59 -5.15 6.68 -2.97
C ASN A 59 -3.71 6.16 -2.85
N LEU A 60 -3.24 5.48 -3.89
CA LEU A 60 -1.82 5.18 -4.07
C LEU A 60 -1.22 6.10 -5.14
N ASP A 61 -0.45 7.10 -4.72
CA ASP A 61 0.29 8.00 -5.59
C ASP A 61 1.61 7.35 -6.01
N LEU A 62 1.64 6.82 -7.24
CA LEU A 62 2.82 6.18 -7.83
C LEU A 62 3.92 7.18 -8.19
N ALA A 63 3.58 8.45 -8.43
CA ALA A 63 4.54 9.48 -8.81
C ALA A 63 5.32 9.96 -7.58
N GLN A 64 4.63 10.18 -6.47
CA GLN A 64 5.22 10.58 -5.20
C GLN A 64 5.65 9.39 -4.33
N ARG A 65 5.19 8.17 -4.67
CA ARG A 65 5.39 6.94 -3.88
C ARG A 65 4.77 7.05 -2.49
N ILE A 66 3.54 7.57 -2.43
CA ILE A 66 2.81 7.80 -1.19
C ILE A 66 1.48 7.04 -1.26
N ALA A 67 1.22 6.20 -0.26
CA ALA A 67 -0.08 5.60 -0.02
C ALA A 67 -0.82 6.47 1.01
N TYR A 68 -1.87 7.15 0.57
CA TYR A 68 -2.77 7.89 1.43
C TYR A 68 -3.83 6.95 1.96
N ILE A 69 -3.89 6.85 3.29
CA ILE A 69 -4.85 6.03 4.00
C ILE A 69 -5.62 6.90 4.98
N ARG A 70 -6.76 6.38 5.42
CA ARG A 70 -7.52 6.92 6.55
C ARG A 70 -8.00 5.78 7.42
N LYS A 71 -8.02 5.98 8.71
CA LYS A 71 -8.60 5.10 9.70
C LYS A 71 -10.07 4.89 9.35
N ALA A 72 -10.45 3.63 9.24
CA ALA A 72 -11.83 3.24 9.10
C ALA A 72 -12.37 2.96 10.51
N ASP A 73 -12.81 4.01 11.20
CA ASP A 73 -13.56 3.89 12.45
C ASP A 73 -15.05 3.71 12.10
N VAL A 74 -15.41 2.48 11.72
CA VAL A 74 -16.79 2.14 11.38
C VAL A 74 -17.39 1.31 12.52
N ASP A 75 -18.42 1.86 13.17
CA ASP A 75 -19.33 1.17 14.12
C ASP A 75 -20.14 0.03 13.45
N TYR A 76 -19.85 -0.29 12.18
CA TYR A 76 -20.39 -1.38 11.42
C TYR A 76 -19.27 -2.06 10.64
N TYR A 77 -19.09 -3.36 10.83
CA TYR A 77 -18.18 -4.16 10.02
C TYR A 77 -18.86 -4.44 8.67
N THR A 78 -18.18 -4.14 7.57
CA THR A 78 -18.53 -4.69 6.24
C THR A 78 -17.55 -5.82 5.97
N GLN A 79 -18.06 -7.05 5.94
CA GLN A 79 -17.27 -8.21 5.54
C GLN A 79 -17.19 -8.23 4.01
N SER A 80 -16.02 -7.94 3.44
CA SER A 80 -15.76 -8.13 2.01
C SER A 80 -15.85 -9.62 1.68
N ILE A 81 -16.85 -10.01 0.88
CA ILE A 81 -16.89 -11.31 0.22
C ILE A 81 -15.99 -11.21 -1.01
N THR A 82 -14.85 -11.89 -1.00
CA THR A 82 -14.01 -12.03 -2.19
C THR A 82 -14.69 -12.97 -3.18
N GLU A 83 -15.30 -12.43 -4.23
CA GLU A 83 -15.83 -13.22 -5.33
C GLU A 83 -14.70 -13.49 -6.34
N ALA A 84 -14.09 -14.68 -6.27
CA ALA A 84 -13.12 -15.12 -7.28
C ALA A 84 -13.86 -15.59 -8.54
N ASN A 85 -13.92 -14.75 -9.57
CA ASN A 85 -14.40 -15.16 -10.90
C ASN A 85 -13.27 -15.90 -11.63
N ILE A 86 -13.32 -17.24 -11.61
CA ILE A 86 -12.42 -18.07 -12.42
C ILE A 86 -13.05 -18.26 -13.79
N ARG A 87 -12.51 -17.60 -14.81
CA ARG A 87 -12.87 -17.86 -16.20
C ARG A 87 -11.92 -18.91 -16.76
N VAL A 88 -12.44 -20.10 -17.04
CA VAL A 88 -11.73 -21.16 -17.76
C VAL A 88 -11.89 -20.87 -19.25
N ASP A 89 -10.84 -20.39 -19.92
CA ASP A 89 -10.82 -20.41 -21.38
C ASP A 89 -10.47 -21.84 -21.83
N GLN A 90 -11.41 -22.43 -22.57
CA GLN A 90 -11.31 -23.79 -23.11
C GLN A 90 -10.61 -23.71 -24.49
N GLU A 91 -9.54 -24.49 -24.68
CA GLU A 91 -9.01 -24.80 -26.02
C GLU A 91 -9.91 -25.82 -26.76
#